data_AF-A0A5B9Q7F0-F1
#
_entry.id   AF-A0A5B9Q7F0-F1
#
_cell.length_a   1.000
_cell.length_b   1.000
_cell.length_c   1.000
_cell.angle_alpha   90.00
_cell.angle_beta   90.00
_cell.angle_gamma   90.00
#
_symmetry.space_group_name_H-M   'P 1'
#
loop_
_entity.id
_entity.type
_entity.pdbx_description
1 polymer ?
#
loop_
_entity_poly.entity_id
_entity_poly.type
_entity_poly.pdbx_seq_one_letter_code
_entity_poly.pdbx_strand_id
1 'polypeptide(L)' 'MIREMSRVESEMTIAAGRRLYKTSGTSDLLLSPAESLEEEISRLTWAVVDGWASREERRELAELVDLQHKNRHLV' A
#
# COMPACT_ATOMS: atom_id res chain seq x y z
N MET A 1 10.93 -38.69 2.72
CA MET A 1 11.16 -37.85 1.54
C MET A 1 10.81 -36.42 1.97
N ILE A 2 11.82 -35.61 2.31
CA ILE A 2 11.64 -34.26 2.87
C ILE A 2 11.47 -33.31 1.67
N ARG A 3 10.34 -32.61 1.57
CA ARG A 3 10.10 -31.60 0.53
C ARG A 3 10.85 -30.32 0.90
N GLU A 4 11.84 -30.01 0.08
CA GLU A 4 12.63 -28.78 0.05
C GLU A 4 11.70 -27.57 -0.07
N MET A 5 11.67 -26.71 0.95
CA MET A 5 11.03 -25.40 0.86
C MET A 5 11.98 -24.46 0.13
N SER A 6 11.74 -24.30 -1.18
CA SER A 6 12.44 -23.30 -2.00
C SER A 6 12.22 -21.92 -1.38
N ARG A 7 13.32 -21.31 -0.96
CA ARG A 7 13.40 -19.96 -0.42
C ARG A 7 13.05 -18.99 -1.55
N VAL A 8 11.80 -18.55 -1.60
CA VAL A 8 11.36 -17.48 -2.51
C VAL A 8 12.08 -16.20 -2.10
N GLU A 9 13.02 -15.76 -2.91
CA GLU A 9 13.67 -14.46 -2.76
C GLU A 9 12.63 -13.37 -3.04
N SER A 10 12.05 -12.84 -1.96
CA SER A 10 11.03 -11.81 -2.00
C SER A 10 11.68 -10.49 -2.38
N GLU A 11 11.43 -10.00 -3.59
CA GLU A 11 11.81 -8.65 -3.99
C GLU A 11 11.10 -7.63 -3.09
N MET A 12 11.88 -6.80 -2.41
CA MET A 12 11.46 -5.94 -1.31
C MET A 12 11.50 -4.48 -1.77
N THR A 13 10.35 -3.87 -2.05
CA THR A 13 10.28 -2.44 -2.34
C THR A 13 9.85 -1.68 -1.09
N ILE A 14 10.68 -0.74 -0.66
CA ILE A 14 10.39 0.16 0.47
C ILE A 14 9.85 1.47 -0.11
N ALA A 15 8.58 1.77 0.14
CA ALA A 15 7.98 3.07 -0.16
C ALA A 15 7.60 3.77 1.16
N ALA A 16 8.00 5.03 1.30
CA ALA A 16 7.65 5.91 2.44
C ALA A 16 7.88 5.30 3.85
N GLY A 17 8.88 4.43 4.01
CA GLY A 17 9.25 3.86 5.31
C GLY A 17 8.29 2.79 5.86
N ARG A 18 7.26 2.37 5.11
CA ARG A 18 6.44 1.20 5.45
C ARG A 18 6.78 0.01 4.54
N ARG A 19 6.85 -1.15 5.18
CA ARG A 19 6.89 -2.46 4.49
C ARG A 19 5.51 -2.66 3.89
N LEU A 20 5.36 -2.57 2.56
CA LEU A 20 4.10 -2.93 1.91
C LEU A 20 3.94 -4.45 2.06
N TYR A 21 3.06 -4.88 2.96
CA TYR A 21 2.76 -6.30 3.14
C TYR A 21 1.63 -6.71 2.19
N LYS A 22 1.89 -7.80 1.47
CA LYS A 22 0.90 -8.60 0.75
C LYS A 22 -0.19 -9.04 1.75
N THR A 23 -1.40 -8.48 1.62
CA THR A 23 -2.54 -8.89 2.44
C THR A 23 -3.08 -10.20 1.87
N SER A 24 -2.81 -11.31 2.58
CA SER A 24 -3.35 -12.62 2.24
C SER A 24 -4.86 -12.65 2.43
N GLY A 25 -5.63 -12.61 1.35
CA GLY A 25 -7.05 -12.90 1.36
C GLY A 25 -7.78 -12.30 0.16
N THR A 26 -7.94 -13.12 -0.88
CA THR A 26 -8.62 -12.84 -2.17
C THR A 26 -7.79 -12.05 -3.20
N SER A 27 -7.31 -12.80 -4.19
CA SER A 27 -6.63 -12.36 -5.42
C SER A 27 -5.20 -11.82 -5.26
N ASP A 28 -4.22 -12.71 -5.48
CA ASP A 28 -2.83 -12.39 -5.84
C ASP A 28 -2.76 -11.71 -7.23
N LEU A 29 -3.56 -10.68 -7.46
CA LEU A 29 -3.30 -9.72 -8.53
C LEU A 29 -2.22 -8.80 -7.99
N LEU A 30 -1.01 -8.94 -8.51
CA LEU A 30 0.08 -8.00 -8.26
C LEU A 30 -0.39 -6.63 -8.78
N LEU A 31 -1.00 -5.83 -7.92
CA LEU A 31 -1.36 -4.46 -8.22
C LEU A 31 -0.09 -3.72 -8.59
N SER A 32 -0.17 -2.90 -9.63
CA SER A 32 0.88 -1.95 -9.93
C SER A 32 1.09 -1.03 -8.71
N PRO A 33 2.28 -0.44 -8.54
CA PRO A 33 2.52 0.51 -7.46
C PRO A 33 1.51 1.66 -7.41
N ALA A 34 0.95 2.06 -8.56
CA ALA A 34 -0.09 3.07 -8.66
C ALA A 34 -1.44 2.58 -8.11
N GLU A 35 -1.86 1.37 -8.46
CA GLU A 35 -3.12 0.78 -7.97
C GLU A 35 -3.06 0.52 -6.46
N SER A 36 -1.92 0.03 -5.95
CA SER A 36 -1.72 -0.17 -4.51
C SER A 36 -1.78 1.16 -3.74
N LEU A 37 -1.26 2.24 -4.32
CA LEU A 37 -1.37 3.59 -3.74
C LEU A 37 -2.83 4.07 -3.70
N GLU A 38 -3.59 3.83 -4.77
CA GLU A 38 -5.00 4.24 -4.87
C GLU A 38 -5.92 3.48 -3.90
N GLU A 39 -5.68 2.18 -3.70
CA GLU A 39 -6.41 1.39 -2.69
C GLU A 39 -6.14 1.90 -1.28
N GLU A 40 -4.89 2.23 -0.96
CA GLU A 40 -4.52 2.71 0.37
C GLU A 40 -5.11 4.10 0.66
N ILE A 41 -5.09 5.00 -0.33
CA ILE A 41 -5.79 6.30 -0.25
C ILE A 41 -7.28 6.09 -0.02
N SER A 42 -7.90 5.14 -0.75
CA SER A 42 -9.32 4.85 -0.62
C SER A 42 -9.66 4.31 0.78
N ARG A 43 -8.86 3.38 1.30
CA ARG A 43 -9.03 2.80 2.65
C ARG A 43 -8.96 3.87 3.74
N LEU A 44 -7.94 4.72 3.70
CA LEU A 44 -7.77 5.79 4.68
C LEU A 44 -8.83 6.89 4.54
N THR A 45 -9.28 7.19 3.32
CA THR A 45 -10.38 8.14 3.09
C THR A 45 -11.65 7.68 3.79
N TRP A 46 -12.03 6.41 3.66
CA TRP A 46 -13.20 5.88 4.37
C TRP A 46 -13.04 5.92 5.88
N ALA A 47 -11.87 5.55 6.41
CA ALA A 47 -11.59 5.68 7.84
C ALA A 47 -11.75 7.13 8.35
N VAL A 48 -11.38 8.13 7.55
CA VAL A 48 -11.56 9.56 7.88
C VAL A 48 -13.03 9.95 7.84
N VAL A 49 -13.75 9.57 6.78
CA VAL A 49 -15.19 9.89 6.59
C VAL A 49 -16.02 9.29 7.72
N ASP A 50 -15.73 8.05 8.11
CA ASP A 50 -16.44 7.35 9.18
C ASP A 50 -16.03 7.81 10.59
N GLY A 51 -15.02 8.69 10.68
CA GLY A 51 -14.57 9.29 11.94
C GLY A 51 -13.66 8.38 12.79
N TRP A 52 -13.21 7.25 12.26
CA TRP A 52 -12.35 6.29 12.95
C TRP A 52 -10.86 6.55 12.78
N ALA A 53 -10.47 7.38 11.80
CA ALA A 53 -9.06 7.68 11.55
C ALA A 53 -8.43 8.51 12.67
N SER A 54 -7.30 7.99 13.16
CA SER A 54 -6.36 8.67 14.05
C SER A 54 -5.73 9.91 13.40
N ARG A 55 -5.01 10.70 14.21
CA ARG A 55 -4.28 11.88 13.70
C ARG A 55 -3.15 11.45 12.75
N GLU A 56 -2.50 10.35 13.06
CA GLU A 56 -1.42 9.76 12.27
C GLU A 56 -1.96 9.29 10.92
N GLU A 57 -3.09 8.58 10.88
CA GLU A 57 -3.72 8.11 9.63
C GLU A 57 -4.19 9.28 8.74
N ARG A 58 -4.68 10.37 9.34
CA ARG A 58 -5.02 11.60 8.59
C ARG A 58 -3.79 12.25 7.96
N ARG A 59 -2.66 12.23 8.66
CA ARG A 59 -1.39 12.73 8.11
C ARG A 59 -0.89 11.83 6.99
N GLU A 60 -0.93 10.52 7.20
CA GLU A 60 -0.56 9.52 6.20
C GLU A 60 -1.38 9.68 4.91
N LEU A 61 -2.70 9.84 5.04
CA LEU A 61 -3.57 10.12 3.88
C LEU A 61 -3.13 11.37 3.10
N ALA A 62 -2.80 12.47 3.80
CA ALA A 62 -2.34 13.69 3.16
C ALA A 62 -1.02 13.50 2.39
N GLU A 63 -0.08 12.74 2.97
CA GLU A 63 1.21 12.42 2.33
C GLU A 63 1.03 11.54 1.09
N LEU A 64 0.14 10.54 1.14
CA LEU A 64 -0.14 9.66 0.00
C LEU A 64 -0.84 10.40 -1.15
N VAL A 65 -1.77 11.30 -0.83
CA VAL A 65 -2.43 12.16 -1.84
C VAL A 65 -1.43 13.08 -2.52
N ASP A 66 -0.50 13.69 -1.76
CA ASP A 66 0.57 14.52 -2.33
C ASP A 66 1.52 13.69 -3.22
N LEU A 67 1.87 12.47 -2.79
CA LEU A 67 2.66 11.54 -3.60
C LEU A 67 1.95 11.17 -4.91
N GLN A 68 0.64 10.86 -4.85
CA GLN A 68 -0.15 10.55 -6.05
C GLN A 68 -0.21 11.75 -7.01
N HIS A 69 -0.39 12.96 -6.47
CA HIS A 69 -0.40 14.18 -7.27
C HIS A 69 0.94 14.40 -7.98
N LYS A 70 2.07 14.25 -7.27
CA LYS A 70 3.41 14.31 -7.85
C LYS A 70 3.61 13.27 -8.96
N ASN A 71 3.20 12.03 -8.74
CA ASN A 71 3.33 10.97 -9.74
C ASN A 71 2.51 11.27 -11.01
N ARG A 72 1.33 11.89 -10.90
CA ARG A 72 0.52 12.29 -12.07
C ARG A 72 1.12 13.42 -12.90
N HIS A 73 2.00 14.24 -12.32
CA HIS A 73 2.68 15.34 -13.01
C HIS A 73 4.05 14.96 -13.59
N LEU A 74 4.53 13.76 -13.32
CA LEU A 74 5.79 13.22 -13.84
C LEU A 74 5.60 12.30 -15.06
N VAL A 75 4.34 12.06 -15.46
CA VAL A 75 3.92 11.30 -16.65
C VAL A 75 3.50 12.28 -17.74
#